data_AF-A0A2U3L666-F1
#
_entry.id   AF-A0A2U3L666-F1
#
_cell.length_a   1.000
_cell.length_b   1.000
_cell.length_c   1.000
_cell.angle_alpha   90.00
_cell.angle_beta   90.00
_cell.angle_gamma   90.00
#
_symmetry.space_group_name_H-M   'P 1'
#
loop_
_entity.id
_entity.type
_entity.pdbx_description
1 polymer ?
#
loop_
_entity_poly.entity_id
_entity_poly.type
_entity_poly.pdbx_seq_one_letter_code
_entity_poly.pdbx_strand_id
1 'polypeptide(L)'
;MTRQLTLALCLTLALPALARQSDTQDKSFDVRSSIGDLHVGKDADAQKAGLPLYPGARPKHEEDADPLNFAILTESLGLKLVVAKYESDDAPAKVIAFYRDKLRKYGKVIECHSQKHGGDVEVHGDDKDSKGSRELTCDNNSGPVTELKVGTEDNQHVVAVEPGDKGKGSAFDIVYLYNREKQGDI
;
A
#
# COMPACT_ATOMS: atom_id res chain seq x y z
N MET A 1 51.94 -76.33 2.05
CA MET A 1 53.00 -75.47 1.48
C MET A 1 52.44 -74.75 0.27
N THR A 2 52.06 -73.48 0.40
CA THR A 2 52.17 -72.43 -0.63
C THR A 2 51.73 -71.09 -0.03
N ARG A 3 52.49 -70.06 -0.37
CA ARG A 3 52.49 -68.67 0.13
C ARG A 3 51.48 -67.81 -0.65
N GLN A 4 51.45 -66.51 -0.29
CA GLN A 4 50.95 -65.34 -1.02
C GLN A 4 49.47 -64.98 -0.69
N LEU A 5 49.03 -63.74 -0.52
CA LEU A 5 49.66 -62.43 -0.69
C LEU A 5 48.84 -61.40 0.13
N THR A 6 49.51 -60.51 0.84
CA THR A 6 48.95 -59.27 1.41
C THR A 6 48.41 -58.36 0.31
N LEU A 7 47.19 -57.82 0.47
CA LEU A 7 46.76 -56.60 -0.20
C LEU A 7 46.14 -55.65 0.83
N ALA A 8 46.89 -54.60 1.15
CA ALA A 8 46.41 -53.43 1.86
C ALA A 8 45.78 -52.47 0.83
N LEU A 9 44.58 -51.98 1.09
CA LEU A 9 44.07 -50.77 0.46
C LEU A 9 43.08 -50.08 1.40
N CYS A 10 43.57 -49.11 2.16
CA CYS A 10 42.74 -48.11 2.85
C CYS A 10 42.33 -47.05 1.84
N LEU A 11 41.02 -46.85 1.64
CA LEU A 11 40.49 -45.64 1.02
C LEU A 11 39.26 -45.18 1.82
N THR A 12 39.46 -44.27 2.76
CA THR A 12 38.39 -43.59 3.50
C THR A 12 37.87 -42.42 2.67
N LEU A 13 36.68 -42.58 2.07
CA LEU A 13 35.92 -41.50 1.43
C LEU A 13 35.17 -40.71 2.51
N ALA A 14 35.74 -39.60 2.97
CA ALA A 14 35.01 -38.57 3.68
C ALA A 14 34.38 -37.62 2.66
N LEU A 15 33.06 -37.69 2.48
CA LEU A 15 32.27 -36.70 1.74
C LEU A 15 31.90 -35.56 2.71
N PRO A 16 32.32 -34.31 2.48
CA PRO A 16 31.71 -33.19 3.18
C PRO A 16 30.30 -33.00 2.61
N ALA A 17 29.29 -33.19 3.47
CA ALA A 17 27.92 -32.80 3.20
C ALA A 17 27.87 -31.28 3.02
N LEU A 18 27.99 -30.82 1.78
CA LEU A 18 27.66 -29.44 1.41
C LEU A 18 26.13 -29.36 1.40
N ALA A 19 25.56 -29.02 2.55
CA ALA A 19 24.18 -28.61 2.63
C ALA A 19 23.97 -27.46 1.63
N ARG A 20 23.20 -27.71 0.57
CA ARG A 20 22.65 -26.65 -0.28
C ARG A 20 21.68 -25.87 0.57
N GLN A 21 22.18 -24.82 1.21
CA GLN A 21 21.35 -23.75 1.72
C GLN A 21 20.75 -23.05 0.50
N SER A 22 19.49 -23.36 0.20
CA SER A 22 18.69 -22.54 -0.70
C SER A 22 18.41 -21.24 0.04
N ASP A 23 19.34 -20.30 -0.06
CA ASP A 23 19.08 -18.90 0.25
C ASP A 23 18.01 -18.43 -0.75
N THR A 24 16.75 -18.55 -0.34
CA THR A 24 15.63 -17.82 -0.95
C THR A 24 15.86 -16.36 -0.60
N GLN A 25 16.72 -15.73 -1.39
CA GLN A 25 16.95 -14.30 -1.37
C GLN A 25 15.65 -13.65 -1.82
N ASP A 26 14.89 -13.17 -0.84
CA ASP A 26 13.75 -12.29 -1.02
C ASP A 26 14.23 -11.07 -1.80
N LYS A 27 13.86 -11.01 -3.08
CA LYS A 27 14.33 -9.95 -3.99
C LYS A 27 13.48 -8.71 -3.75
N SER A 28 13.90 -7.90 -2.78
CA SER A 28 13.41 -6.54 -2.60
C SER A 28 13.68 -5.74 -3.88
N PHE A 29 12.65 -5.51 -4.68
CA PHE A 29 12.69 -4.73 -5.92
C PHE A 29 12.52 -3.25 -5.55
N ASP A 30 13.60 -2.62 -5.08
CA ASP A 30 13.73 -1.16 -5.01
C ASP A 30 14.18 -0.66 -6.40
N VAL A 31 13.23 -0.19 -7.22
CA VAL A 31 13.57 0.40 -8.52
C VAL A 31 13.88 1.88 -8.30
N ARG A 32 15.17 2.15 -8.09
CA ARG A 32 15.74 3.47 -8.30
C ARG A 32 15.99 3.67 -9.79
N SER A 33 15.08 4.36 -10.49
CA SER A 33 15.33 4.79 -11.86
C SER A 33 16.23 6.03 -11.84
N SER A 34 17.39 5.95 -12.48
CA SER A 34 18.37 7.05 -12.60
C SER A 34 17.99 8.11 -13.65
N ILE A 35 16.72 8.18 -14.04
CA ILE A 35 16.14 9.28 -14.82
C ILE A 35 15.12 10.00 -13.93
N GLY A 36 15.60 10.97 -13.15
CA GLY A 36 14.76 11.95 -12.45
C GLY A 36 13.78 11.37 -11.42
N ASP A 37 14.26 11.18 -10.19
CA ASP A 37 13.50 11.38 -8.93
C ASP A 37 12.21 10.56 -8.69
N LEU A 38 11.92 9.55 -9.51
CA LEU A 38 10.83 8.62 -9.27
C LEU A 38 11.25 7.52 -8.29
N HIS A 39 10.77 7.62 -7.05
CA HIS A 39 10.91 6.55 -6.05
C HIS A 39 9.64 5.70 -6.01
N VAL A 40 9.74 4.42 -6.38
CA VAL A 40 8.68 3.42 -6.23
C VAL A 40 9.14 2.39 -5.21
N GLY A 41 8.66 2.51 -3.97
CA GLY A 41 8.96 1.56 -2.90
C GLY A 41 7.75 0.68 -2.59
N LYS A 42 7.98 -0.63 -2.42
CA LYS A 42 6.96 -1.62 -2.00
C LYS A 42 6.58 -1.54 -0.51
N ASP A 43 7.21 -0.63 0.22
CA ASP A 43 7.00 -0.43 1.66
C ASP A 43 6.05 0.74 1.93
N ALA A 44 5.02 0.99 1.10
CA ALA A 44 4.05 2.00 1.50
C ALA A 44 3.35 1.57 2.79
N ASP A 45 3.35 2.46 3.77
CA ASP A 45 2.67 2.23 5.03
C ASP A 45 1.80 3.43 5.37
N ALA A 46 0.91 3.23 6.34
CA ALA A 46 0.09 4.31 6.88
C ALA A 46 0.92 5.55 7.23
N GLN A 47 2.16 5.36 7.70
CA GLN A 47 3.03 6.45 8.15
C GLN A 47 3.50 7.33 6.99
N LYS A 48 3.77 6.76 5.81
CA LYS A 48 4.10 7.54 4.60
C LYS A 48 2.93 8.42 4.13
N ALA A 49 1.69 8.00 4.43
CA ALA A 49 0.47 8.79 4.27
C ALA A 49 0.18 9.71 5.48
N GLY A 50 1.09 9.82 6.47
CA GLY A 50 0.93 10.66 7.65
C GLY A 50 -0.06 10.14 8.70
N LEU A 51 -0.58 8.93 8.54
CA LEU A 51 -1.54 8.30 9.43
C LEU A 51 -0.88 7.21 10.29
N PRO A 52 -1.36 6.99 11.52
CA PRO A 52 -0.90 5.83 12.29
C PRO A 52 -1.49 4.54 11.71
N LEU A 53 -0.72 3.46 11.76
CA LEU A 53 -1.24 2.13 11.43
C LEU A 53 -2.29 1.70 12.47
N TYR A 54 -3.43 1.20 11.99
CA TYR A 54 -4.47 0.65 12.86
C TYR A 54 -3.93 -0.53 13.69
N PRO A 55 -4.20 -0.59 15.02
CA PRO A 55 -3.72 -1.68 15.86
C PRO A 55 -4.15 -3.07 15.37
N GLY A 56 -3.19 -3.96 15.16
CA GLY A 56 -3.45 -5.33 14.69
C GLY A 56 -3.73 -5.44 13.18
N ALA A 57 -3.59 -4.35 12.42
CA ALA A 57 -3.65 -4.40 10.97
C ALA A 57 -2.47 -5.16 10.36
N ARG A 58 -2.74 -5.90 9.29
CA ARG A 58 -1.75 -6.66 8.53
C ARG A 58 -1.83 -6.25 7.06
N PRO A 59 -0.73 -6.24 6.31
CA PRO A 59 -0.79 -5.99 4.86
C PRO A 59 -1.71 -7.01 4.19
N LYS A 60 -2.62 -6.55 3.33
CA LYS A 60 -3.47 -7.44 2.53
C LYS A 60 -2.63 -8.04 1.41
N HIS A 61 -2.55 -9.37 1.32
CA HIS A 61 -1.81 -10.06 0.27
C HIS A 61 -2.78 -10.41 -0.88
N GLU A 62 -2.51 -9.94 -2.10
CA GLU A 62 -3.29 -10.31 -3.28
C GLU A 62 -2.50 -11.40 -4.03
N GLU A 63 -3.10 -12.59 -4.19
CA GLU A 63 -2.39 -13.77 -4.74
C GLU A 63 -2.07 -13.67 -6.25
N ASP A 64 -2.71 -12.76 -6.99
CA ASP A 64 -2.64 -12.70 -8.47
C ASP A 64 -2.49 -11.28 -9.08
N ALA A 65 -2.16 -10.25 -8.29
CA ALA A 65 -1.99 -8.88 -8.80
C ALA A 65 -0.84 -8.13 -8.09
N ASP A 66 -0.06 -7.34 -8.84
CA ASP A 66 0.78 -6.28 -8.27
C ASP A 66 -0.03 -4.97 -8.41
N PRO A 67 -0.55 -4.46 -7.29
CA PRO A 67 0.19 -3.47 -6.53
C PRO A 67 0.24 -3.79 -5.04
N LEU A 68 1.40 -4.28 -4.60
CA LEU A 68 1.85 -4.10 -3.22
C LEU A 68 1.96 -2.61 -2.92
N ASN A 69 1.49 -2.22 -1.74
CA ASN A 69 1.67 -0.92 -1.10
C ASN A 69 2.76 -0.05 -1.75
N PHE A 70 2.37 0.94 -2.56
CA PHE A 70 3.32 1.76 -3.29
C PHE A 70 3.21 3.23 -2.89
N ALA A 71 4.37 3.88 -2.86
CA ALA A 71 4.46 5.32 -2.81
C ALA A 71 5.15 5.78 -4.10
N ILE A 72 4.58 6.77 -4.77
CA ILE A 72 5.18 7.49 -5.89
C ILE A 72 5.47 8.90 -5.38
N LEU A 73 6.75 9.26 -5.37
CA LEU A 73 7.19 10.63 -5.13
C LEU A 73 7.89 11.11 -6.40
N THR A 74 7.56 12.31 -6.84
CA THR A 74 8.28 13.03 -7.89
C THR A 74 8.39 14.48 -7.46
N GLU A 75 9.51 14.82 -6.80
CA GLU A 75 9.76 16.15 -6.25
C GLU A 75 9.80 17.20 -7.37
N SER A 76 10.32 16.85 -8.55
CA SER A 76 10.35 17.72 -9.72
C SER A 76 8.96 18.12 -10.24
N LEU A 77 7.96 17.24 -10.09
CA LEU A 77 6.56 17.48 -10.44
C LEU A 77 5.70 17.91 -9.23
N GLY A 78 6.28 17.93 -8.02
CA GLY A 78 5.55 18.17 -6.78
C GLY A 78 4.40 17.20 -6.54
N LEU A 79 4.52 15.95 -7.02
CA LEU A 79 3.53 14.89 -6.86
C LEU A 79 3.96 13.91 -5.75
N LYS A 80 3.05 13.62 -4.83
CA LYS A 80 3.19 12.52 -3.87
C LYS A 80 1.89 11.72 -3.81
N LEU A 81 1.96 10.45 -4.16
CA LEU A 81 0.89 9.48 -4.05
C LEU A 81 1.34 8.33 -3.14
N VAL A 82 0.51 7.96 -2.17
CA VAL A 82 0.72 6.80 -1.29
C VAL A 82 -0.55 5.96 -1.33
N VAL A 83 -0.41 4.66 -1.58
CA VAL A 83 -1.50 3.69 -1.53
C VAL A 83 -1.04 2.53 -0.65
N ALA A 84 -1.75 2.28 0.45
CA ALA A 84 -1.44 1.19 1.37
C ALA A 84 -2.71 0.40 1.73
N LYS A 85 -2.70 -0.91 1.48
CA LYS A 85 -3.80 -1.84 1.68
C LYS A 85 -3.55 -2.72 2.90
N TYR A 86 -4.58 -2.90 3.71
CA TYR A 86 -4.51 -3.66 4.96
C TYR A 86 -5.78 -4.47 5.21
N GLU A 87 -5.66 -5.43 6.11
CA GLU A 87 -6.74 -6.19 6.71
C GLU A 87 -6.66 -6.15 8.24
N SER A 88 -7.79 -6.36 8.91
CA SER A 88 -7.91 -6.49 10.36
C SER A 88 -9.00 -7.49 10.73
N ASP A 89 -8.84 -8.17 11.86
CA ASP A 89 -9.88 -9.05 12.41
C ASP A 89 -11.04 -8.27 13.06
N ASP A 90 -10.85 -6.96 13.27
CA ASP A 90 -11.88 -6.08 13.81
C ASP A 90 -12.95 -5.73 12.77
N ALA A 91 -14.18 -5.47 13.25
CA ALA A 91 -15.29 -5.07 12.40
C ALA A 91 -15.06 -3.68 11.74
N PRO A 92 -15.60 -3.43 10.54
CA PRO A 92 -15.40 -2.18 9.80
C PRO A 92 -15.68 -0.91 10.62
N ALA A 93 -16.75 -0.93 11.43
CA ALA A 93 -17.14 0.21 12.25
C ALA A 93 -16.04 0.68 13.21
N LYS A 94 -15.21 -0.23 13.72
CA LYS A 94 -14.11 0.10 14.65
C LYS A 94 -12.94 0.75 13.91
N VAL A 95 -12.60 0.24 12.73
CA VAL A 95 -11.57 0.81 11.84
C VAL A 95 -11.99 2.21 11.36
N ILE A 96 -13.25 2.35 10.92
CA ILE A 96 -13.85 3.62 10.51
C ILE A 96 -13.77 4.65 11.64
N ALA A 97 -14.18 4.29 12.86
CA ALA A 97 -14.14 5.20 14.01
C ALA A 97 -12.71 5.66 14.33
N PHE A 98 -11.74 4.75 14.28
CA PHE A 98 -10.33 5.06 14.50
C PHE A 98 -9.81 6.07 13.47
N TYR A 99 -9.97 5.80 12.18
CA TYR A 99 -9.44 6.69 11.14
C TYR A 99 -10.20 8.00 11.06
N ARG A 100 -11.52 8.02 11.31
CA ARG A 100 -12.28 9.27 11.40
C ARG A 100 -11.68 10.20 12.45
N ASP A 101 -11.30 9.69 13.63
CA ASP A 101 -10.61 10.49 14.65
C ASP A 101 -9.24 11.00 14.15
N LYS A 102 -8.42 10.12 13.55
CA LYS A 102 -7.07 10.48 13.10
C LYS A 102 -7.05 11.46 11.93
N LEU A 103 -8.07 11.43 11.07
CA LEU A 103 -8.19 12.32 9.93
C LEU A 103 -8.60 13.75 10.32
N ARG A 104 -9.24 13.94 11.48
CA ARG A 104 -9.68 15.29 11.94
C ARG A 104 -8.55 16.30 12.06
N LYS A 105 -7.30 15.85 12.26
CA LYS A 105 -6.13 16.75 12.29
C LYS A 105 -5.84 17.41 10.93
N TYR A 106 -6.39 16.87 9.84
CA TYR A 106 -6.24 17.40 8.48
C TYR A 106 -7.43 18.26 8.02
N GLY A 107 -8.51 18.34 8.80
CA GLY A 107 -9.68 19.14 8.48
C GLY A 107 -11.01 18.43 8.75
N LYS A 108 -12.06 18.94 8.09
CA LYS A 108 -13.40 18.36 8.16
C LYS A 108 -13.43 17.05 7.38
N VAL A 109 -13.67 15.95 8.09
CA VAL A 109 -13.82 14.62 7.49
C VAL A 109 -15.22 14.51 6.91
N ILE A 110 -15.32 14.11 5.65
CA ILE A 110 -16.57 13.69 5.01
C ILE A 110 -16.57 12.17 4.89
N GLU A 111 -17.77 11.60 4.86
CA GLU A 111 -17.99 10.16 4.74
C GLU A 111 -18.85 9.89 3.51
N CYS A 112 -18.32 9.06 2.62
CA CYS A 112 -18.96 8.63 1.39
C CYS A 112 -19.14 7.11 1.42
N HIS A 113 -20.10 6.60 0.66
CA HIS A 113 -20.31 5.18 0.44
C HIS A 113 -20.18 4.84 -1.03
N SER A 114 -19.45 3.78 -1.36
CA SER A 114 -19.18 3.38 -2.74
C SER A 114 -19.31 1.86 -2.93
N GLN A 115 -19.43 1.42 -4.19
CA GLN A 115 -19.53 0.01 -4.55
C GLN A 115 -18.17 -0.70 -4.57
N LYS A 116 -17.07 0.03 -4.79
CA LYS A 116 -15.70 -0.51 -4.91
C LYS A 116 -14.70 0.49 -4.34
N HIS A 117 -13.51 0.01 -3.95
CA HIS A 117 -12.37 0.86 -3.65
C HIS A 117 -11.98 1.71 -4.88
N GLY A 118 -11.77 3.01 -4.65
CA GLY A 118 -11.45 3.96 -5.70
C GLY A 118 -12.68 4.74 -6.13
N GLY A 119 -13.04 5.75 -5.34
CA GLY A 119 -13.64 6.93 -5.95
C GLY A 119 -12.72 7.38 -7.07
N ASP A 120 -13.29 7.64 -8.25
CA ASP A 120 -12.54 8.20 -9.37
C ASP A 120 -11.69 9.35 -8.82
N VAL A 121 -10.37 9.22 -8.92
CA VAL A 121 -9.54 10.42 -8.89
C VAL A 121 -9.86 11.05 -10.23
N GLU A 122 -10.92 11.85 -10.27
CA GLU A 122 -11.27 12.63 -11.45
C GLU A 122 -10.12 13.61 -11.68
N VAL A 123 -9.15 13.17 -12.47
CA VAL A 123 -8.26 14.08 -13.18
C VAL A 123 -9.15 14.70 -14.25
N HIS A 124 -9.95 15.69 -13.87
CA HIS A 124 -10.67 16.50 -14.85
C HIS A 124 -9.63 17.05 -15.83
N GLY A 125 -9.65 16.49 -17.04
CA GLY A 125 -9.04 17.10 -18.21
C GLY A 125 -9.99 18.20 -18.64
N ASP A 126 -9.51 19.44 -18.54
CA ASP A 126 -10.05 20.60 -19.25
C ASP A 126 -11.56 20.85 -19.11
N ASP A 127 -12.00 21.38 -17.97
CA ASP A 127 -13.15 22.27 -17.95
C ASP A 127 -12.81 23.57 -17.25
N LYS A 128 -12.84 24.64 -18.06
CA LYS A 128 -12.68 26.03 -17.63
C LYS A 128 -13.80 26.40 -16.66
N ASP A 129 -13.46 27.24 -15.70
CA ASP A 129 -14.40 28.06 -14.93
C ASP A 129 -15.23 27.35 -13.84
N SER A 130 -14.55 26.84 -12.81
CA SER A 130 -15.13 26.85 -11.46
C SER A 130 -14.17 27.51 -10.48
N LYS A 131 -14.37 28.82 -10.27
CA LYS A 131 -13.85 29.56 -9.09
C LYS A 131 -14.61 29.14 -7.81
N GLY A 132 -14.84 27.85 -7.63
CA GLY A 132 -15.45 27.23 -6.46
C GLY A 132 -14.38 26.45 -5.68
N SER A 133 -14.52 26.35 -4.37
CA SER A 133 -13.57 25.59 -3.54
C SER A 133 -13.42 24.18 -4.09
N ARG A 134 -12.17 23.72 -4.27
CA ARG A 134 -11.79 22.32 -4.58
C ARG A 134 -12.07 21.38 -3.40
N GLU A 135 -13.27 21.53 -2.84
CA GLU A 135 -13.78 20.79 -1.70
C GLU A 135 -14.12 19.38 -2.16
N LEU A 136 -13.76 18.40 -1.35
CA LEU A 136 -14.03 17.01 -1.66
C LEU A 136 -15.55 16.75 -1.63
N THR A 137 -16.04 16.03 -2.64
CA THR A 137 -17.43 15.60 -2.74
C THR A 137 -17.56 14.07 -2.67
N CYS A 138 -18.79 13.61 -2.47
CA CYS A 138 -19.14 12.19 -2.55
C CYS A 138 -19.92 11.94 -3.83
N ASP A 139 -19.32 11.22 -4.78
CA ASP A 139 -20.00 10.81 -6.00
C ASP A 139 -20.69 9.47 -5.75
N ASN A 140 -22.03 9.46 -5.91
CA ASN A 140 -22.89 8.29 -5.67
C ASN A 140 -22.69 7.59 -4.31
N ASN A 141 -23.43 8.06 -3.30
CA ASN A 141 -23.36 7.58 -1.92
C ASN A 141 -24.10 6.25 -1.68
N SER A 142 -23.60 5.15 -2.25
CA SER A 142 -24.22 3.83 -2.14
C SER A 142 -23.19 2.70 -2.21
N GLY A 143 -23.31 1.73 -1.30
CA GLY A 143 -22.54 0.49 -1.32
C GLY A 143 -21.96 0.12 0.05
N PRO A 144 -21.25 -1.02 0.13
CA PRO A 144 -20.73 -1.54 1.40
C PRO A 144 -19.42 -0.88 1.84
N VAL A 145 -18.74 -0.16 0.93
CA VAL A 145 -17.48 0.52 1.22
C VAL A 145 -17.80 1.86 1.87
N THR A 146 -17.12 2.17 2.98
CA THR A 146 -17.17 3.49 3.63
C THR A 146 -15.86 4.22 3.39
N GLU A 147 -15.90 5.36 2.74
CA GLU A 147 -14.75 6.21 2.42
C GLU A 147 -14.75 7.45 3.30
N LEU A 148 -13.69 7.61 4.09
CA LEU A 148 -13.44 8.82 4.86
C LEU A 148 -12.48 9.71 4.08
N LYS A 149 -12.94 10.87 3.62
CA LYS A 149 -12.13 11.84 2.86
C LYS A 149 -11.90 13.12 3.67
N VAL A 150 -10.73 13.72 3.57
CA VAL A 150 -10.41 15.03 4.18
C VAL A 150 -9.36 15.77 3.36
N GLY A 151 -9.49 17.10 3.29
CA GLY A 151 -8.59 17.97 2.54
C GLY A 151 -9.26 18.56 1.30
N THR A 152 -8.49 18.67 0.22
CA THR A 152 -8.93 19.18 -1.09
C THR A 152 -8.55 18.18 -2.17
N GLU A 153 -9.11 18.32 -3.38
CA GLU A 153 -8.81 17.42 -4.51
C GLU A 153 -7.29 17.20 -4.73
N ASP A 154 -6.51 18.29 -4.60
CA ASP A 154 -5.05 18.29 -4.80
C ASP A 154 -4.22 17.93 -3.57
N ASN A 155 -4.84 17.78 -2.40
CA ASN A 155 -4.19 17.44 -1.14
C ASN A 155 -5.20 16.74 -0.22
N GLN A 156 -5.34 15.43 -0.39
CA GLN A 156 -6.35 14.64 0.29
C GLN A 156 -5.79 13.41 0.97
N HIS A 157 -6.43 13.06 2.09
CA HIS A 157 -6.31 11.75 2.71
C HIS A 157 -7.64 11.04 2.54
N VAL A 158 -7.58 9.79 2.07
CA VAL A 158 -8.73 8.91 1.90
C VAL A 158 -8.47 7.62 2.65
N VAL A 159 -9.45 7.17 3.43
CA VAL A 159 -9.46 5.83 4.02
C VAL A 159 -10.73 5.12 3.59
N ALA A 160 -10.60 4.10 2.75
CA ALA A 160 -11.71 3.25 2.33
C ALA A 160 -11.76 2.00 3.20
N VAL A 161 -12.90 1.66 3.77
CA VAL A 161 -13.07 0.51 4.64
C VAL A 161 -14.25 -0.33 4.15
N GLU A 162 -14.04 -1.65 4.04
CA GLU A 162 -15.07 -2.61 3.66
C GLU A 162 -15.09 -3.82 4.61
N PRO A 163 -16.20 -4.57 4.66
CA PRO A 163 -16.21 -5.89 5.29
C PRO A 163 -15.14 -6.79 4.67
N GLY A 164 -14.38 -7.48 5.52
CA GLY A 164 -13.36 -8.42 5.06
C GLY A 164 -13.97 -9.69 4.44
N ASP A 165 -13.10 -10.56 3.94
CA ASP A 165 -13.51 -11.76 3.22
C ASP A 165 -14.49 -12.61 4.02
N LYS A 166 -15.53 -13.10 3.33
CA LYS A 166 -16.62 -13.90 3.94
C LYS A 166 -17.32 -13.17 5.10
N GLY A 167 -17.27 -11.83 5.12
CA GLY A 167 -17.90 -10.99 6.14
C GLY A 167 -17.18 -11.00 7.49
N LYS A 168 -15.93 -11.47 7.55
CA LYS A 168 -15.12 -11.48 8.77
C LYS A 168 -14.11 -10.35 8.76
N GLY A 169 -14.00 -9.66 9.88
CA GLY A 169 -13.06 -8.54 10.01
C GLY A 169 -13.35 -7.40 9.02
N SER A 170 -12.29 -6.74 8.60
CA SER A 170 -12.33 -5.63 7.64
C SER A 170 -11.10 -5.63 6.74
N ALA A 171 -11.29 -5.16 5.51
CA ALA A 171 -10.21 -4.71 4.65
C ALA A 171 -10.28 -3.18 4.54
N PHE A 172 -9.14 -2.54 4.44
CA PHE A 172 -9.10 -1.08 4.27
C PHE A 172 -7.87 -0.61 3.52
N ASP A 173 -8.08 0.46 2.77
CA ASP A 173 -7.07 1.13 1.96
C ASP A 173 -6.85 2.55 2.50
N ILE A 174 -5.59 2.94 2.57
CA ILE A 174 -5.15 4.30 2.91
C ILE A 174 -4.53 4.91 1.67
N VAL A 175 -5.08 6.05 1.26
CA VAL A 175 -4.58 6.83 0.13
C VAL A 175 -4.23 8.24 0.58
N TYR A 176 -3.05 8.71 0.19
CA TYR A 176 -2.66 10.11 0.30
C TYR A 176 -2.25 10.62 -1.08
N LEU A 177 -2.85 11.73 -1.51
CA LEU A 177 -2.52 12.42 -2.75
C LEU A 177 -2.16 13.86 -2.43
N TYR A 178 -1.01 14.30 -2.97
CA TYR A 178 -0.59 15.69 -2.98
C TYR A 178 -0.06 16.05 -4.36
N ASN A 179 -0.59 17.11 -4.95
CA ASN A 179 -0.15 17.66 -6.23
C ASN A 179 0.03 19.18 -6.14
N ARG A 180 1.28 19.64 -6.24
CA ARG A 180 1.62 21.06 -6.16
C ARG A 180 1.17 21.86 -7.38
N GLU A 181 1.17 21.28 -8.58
CA GLU A 181 0.92 22.03 -9.83
C GLU A 181 -0.48 22.65 -9.85
N LYS A 182 -1.49 21.91 -9.35
CA LYS A 182 -2.85 22.41 -9.27
C LYS A 182 -3.05 23.45 -8.16
N GLN A 183 -2.23 23.43 -7.09
CA GLN A 183 -2.33 24.38 -5.98
C GLN A 183 -1.94 25.84 -6.36
N GLY A 184 -1.28 26.03 -7.52
CA GLY A 184 -0.75 27.33 -7.98
C GLY A 184 -1.72 28.27 -8.71
N ASP A 185 -2.93 27.82 -9.06
CA ASP A 185 -3.94 28.66 -9.72
C ASP A 185 -4.83 29.40 -8.71
N ILE A 186 -4.28 30.42 -8.04
CA ILE A 186 -5.04 31.38 -7.20
C ILE A 186 -4.76 32.81 -7.65
#